data_AF-A0A074MZA1-F1
#
_entry.id   AF-A0A074MZA1-F1
#
_cell.length_a   1.000
_cell.length_b   1.000
_cell.length_c   1.000
_cell.angle_alpha   90.00
_cell.angle_beta   90.00
_cell.angle_gamma   90.00
#
_symmetry.space_group_name_H-M   'P 1'
#
loop_
_entity.id
_entity.type
_entity.pdbx_description
1 polymer ?
#
loop_
_entity_poly.entity_id
_entity_poly.type
_entity_poly.pdbx_seq_one_letter_code
_entity_poly.pdbx_strand_id
1 'polypeptide(L)'
;MAQIDEKITEALDEDDYAFLTSLDADRGMFQQIGDTWKGPLGGWAKLLFGFTFVLGMGLLYAFYQVAHTRHPVEHTLWAILALTLIVLMGFAKEWMFARMNMLTILREIKRLQVQVALLSDEKKGD
;
A
#
# COMPACT_ATOMS: atom_id res chain seq x y z
N MET A 1 -13.00 -5.62 -45.83
CA MET A 1 -13.47 -4.99 -44.58
C MET A 1 -13.34 -5.98 -43.42
N ALA A 2 -13.82 -7.23 -43.55
CA ALA A 2 -13.67 -8.27 -42.52
C ALA A 2 -12.24 -8.46 -41.95
N GLN A 3 -11.19 -8.55 -42.79
CA GLN A 3 -9.81 -8.79 -42.29
C GLN A 3 -9.21 -7.66 -41.44
N ILE A 4 -9.70 -6.42 -41.57
CA ILE A 4 -9.20 -5.30 -40.77
C ILE A 4 -9.92 -5.28 -39.42
N ASP A 5 -11.25 -5.47 -39.42
CA ASP A 5 -12.02 -5.56 -38.17
C ASP A 5 -11.59 -6.76 -37.33
N GLU A 6 -11.36 -7.93 -37.94
CA GLU A 6 -10.91 -9.15 -37.26
C GLU A 6 -9.53 -8.96 -36.59
N LYS A 7 -8.61 -8.26 -37.26
CA LYS A 7 -7.30 -7.89 -36.69
C LYS A 7 -7.37 -6.84 -35.59
N ILE A 8 -8.35 -5.94 -35.65
CA ILE A 8 -8.55 -4.92 -34.61
C ILE A 8 -9.13 -5.57 -33.35
N THR A 9 -10.10 -6.48 -33.49
CA THR A 9 -10.66 -7.26 -32.38
C THR A 9 -9.61 -8.18 -31.75
N GLU A 10 -8.81 -8.89 -32.56
CA GLU A 10 -7.75 -9.77 -32.07
C GLU A 10 -6.65 -8.98 -31.31
N ALA A 11 -6.29 -7.78 -31.81
CA ALA A 11 -5.33 -6.92 -31.11
C ALA A 11 -5.89 -6.34 -29.80
N LEU A 12 -7.18 -5.99 -29.77
CA LEU A 12 -7.87 -5.56 -28.55
C LEU A 12 -7.92 -6.68 -27.50
N ASP A 13 -8.22 -7.91 -27.94
CA ASP A 13 -8.18 -9.07 -27.06
C ASP A 13 -6.77 -9.30 -26.50
N GLU A 14 -5.72 -9.30 -27.34
CA GLU A 14 -4.35 -9.52 -26.88
C GLU A 14 -3.88 -8.44 -25.87
N ASP A 15 -4.20 -7.18 -26.13
CA ASP A 15 -3.90 -6.06 -25.22
C ASP A 15 -4.66 -6.18 -23.89
N ASP A 16 -5.92 -6.61 -23.91
CA ASP A 16 -6.74 -6.81 -22.71
C ASP A 16 -6.23 -8.00 -21.87
N TYR A 17 -5.83 -9.10 -22.52
CA TYR A 17 -5.19 -10.23 -21.84
C TYR A 17 -3.81 -9.86 -21.27
N ALA A 18 -3.02 -9.06 -21.99
CA ALA A 18 -1.74 -8.56 -21.50
C ALA A 18 -1.95 -7.63 -20.27
N PHE A 19 -2.97 -6.77 -20.30
CA PHE A 19 -3.34 -5.93 -19.17
C PHE A 19 -3.77 -6.75 -17.96
N LEU A 20 -4.65 -7.74 -18.13
CA LEU A 20 -5.08 -8.65 -17.06
C LEU A 20 -3.91 -9.43 -16.48
N THR A 21 -3.00 -9.92 -17.32
CA THR A 21 -1.77 -10.61 -16.88
C THR A 21 -0.88 -9.69 -16.05
N SER A 22 -0.80 -8.39 -16.40
CA SER A 22 -0.06 -7.40 -15.62
C SER A 22 -0.63 -7.16 -14.22
N LEU A 23 -1.93 -7.45 -14.02
CA LEU A 23 -2.62 -7.34 -12.74
C LEU A 23 -2.47 -8.61 -11.88
N ASP A 24 -2.28 -9.78 -12.51
CA ASP A 24 -2.24 -11.10 -11.87
C ASP A 24 -0.86 -11.50 -11.32
N ALA A 25 0.20 -10.77 -11.67
CA ALA A 25 1.54 -11.05 -11.15
C ALA A 25 1.52 -10.98 -9.62
N ASP A 26 1.85 -12.09 -8.96
CA ASP A 26 1.85 -12.23 -7.51
C ASP A 26 2.88 -11.25 -6.89
N ARG A 27 2.41 -10.05 -6.52
CA ARG A 27 3.31 -8.96 -6.15
C ARG A 27 3.79 -9.21 -4.74
N GLY A 28 5.08 -9.53 -4.60
CA GLY A 28 5.73 -9.69 -3.31
C GLY A 28 5.54 -8.47 -2.40
N MET A 29 5.59 -8.70 -1.08
CA MET A 29 5.31 -7.71 -0.04
C MET A 29 6.07 -6.39 -0.22
N PHE A 30 7.34 -6.43 -0.64
CA PHE A 30 8.15 -5.23 -0.89
C PHE A 30 7.61 -4.35 -2.02
N GLN A 31 7.03 -4.96 -3.05
CA GLN A 31 6.47 -4.23 -4.16
C GLN A 31 5.16 -3.53 -3.77
N GLN A 32 4.34 -4.20 -2.95
CA GLN A 32 3.13 -3.62 -2.36
C GLN A 32 3.46 -2.42 -1.46
N ILE A 33 4.52 -2.52 -0.66
CA ILE A 33 5.03 -1.39 0.13
C ILE A 33 5.42 -0.22 -0.79
N GLY A 34 6.16 -0.49 -1.86
CA GLY A 34 6.55 0.54 -2.83
C GLY A 34 5.37 1.22 -3.52
N ASP A 35 4.27 0.52 -3.76
CA ASP A 35 3.06 1.10 -4.34
C ASP A 35 2.38 2.08 -3.38
N THR A 36 2.49 1.89 -2.06
CA THR A 36 1.95 2.84 -1.09
C THR A 36 2.59 4.23 -1.21
N TRP A 37 3.77 4.35 -1.80
CA TRP A 37 4.47 5.63 -1.98
C TRP A 37 4.07 6.36 -3.27
N LYS A 38 3.23 5.74 -4.10
CA LYS A 38 2.71 6.29 -5.36
C LYS A 38 1.24 6.74 -5.21
N GLY A 39 0.75 7.45 -6.21
CA GLY A 39 -0.63 7.93 -6.28
C GLY A 39 -0.91 9.18 -5.43
N PRO A 40 -2.19 9.58 -5.30
CA PRO A 40 -2.61 10.86 -4.69
C PRO A 40 -2.14 11.03 -3.25
N LEU A 41 -2.15 9.94 -2.46
CA LEU A 41 -1.68 9.95 -1.08
C LEU A 41 -0.19 9.59 -0.96
N GLY A 42 0.55 9.39 -2.06
CA GLY A 42 1.95 8.96 -2.03
C GLY A 42 2.86 9.89 -1.23
N GLY A 43 2.65 11.20 -1.35
CA GLY A 43 3.34 12.21 -0.52
C GLY A 43 3.04 12.04 0.97
N TRP A 44 1.79 11.74 1.33
CA TRP A 44 1.39 11.48 2.71
C TRP A 44 2.02 10.19 3.27
N ALA A 45 2.15 9.13 2.47
CA ALA A 45 2.87 7.92 2.89
C ALA A 45 4.36 8.18 3.14
N LYS A 46 5.02 8.99 2.31
CA LYS A 46 6.42 9.39 2.52
C LYS A 46 6.59 10.22 3.78
N LEU A 47 5.67 11.16 4.02
CA LEU A 47 5.64 11.95 5.25
C LEU A 47 5.50 11.03 6.47
N LEU A 48 4.51 10.12 6.45
CA LEU A 48 4.28 9.20 7.55
C LEU A 48 5.49 8.29 7.80
N PHE A 49 6.15 7.82 6.73
CA PHE A 49 7.38 7.03 6.84
C PHE A 49 8.54 7.82 7.46
N GLY A 50 8.73 9.08 7.05
CA GLY A 50 9.71 9.97 7.69
C GLY A 50 9.37 10.22 9.16
N PHE A 51 8.09 10.44 9.47
CA PHE A 51 7.61 10.65 10.82
C PHE A 51 7.84 9.43 11.71
N THR A 52 7.52 8.21 11.25
CA THR A 52 7.78 6.98 12.01
C THR A 52 9.25 6.73 12.24
N PHE A 53 10.12 7.12 11.30
CA PHE A 53 11.56 7.07 11.49
C PHE A 53 12.02 8.00 12.62
N VAL A 54 11.50 9.23 12.68
CA VAL A 54 11.78 10.16 13.79
C VAL A 54 11.26 9.61 15.12
N LEU A 55 10.05 9.05 15.16
CA LEU A 55 9.52 8.39 16.35
C LEU A 55 10.41 7.23 16.80
N GLY A 56 10.95 6.45 15.85
CA GLY A 56 11.89 5.36 16.12
C GLY A 56 13.18 5.86 16.77
N MET A 57 13.76 6.96 16.28
CA MET A 57 14.92 7.58 16.92
C MET A 57 14.58 8.09 18.34
N GLY A 58 13.41 8.72 18.49
CA GLY A 58 12.90 9.15 19.80
C GLY A 58 12.72 7.99 20.77
N LEU A 59 12.27 6.82 20.29
CA LEU A 59 12.10 5.62 21.09
C LEU A 59 13.44 5.07 21.58
N LEU A 60 14.45 5.00 20.71
CA LEU A 60 15.80 4.60 21.09
C LEU A 60 16.39 5.53 22.16
N TYR A 61 16.17 6.83 22.03
CA TYR A 61 16.59 7.81 23.03
C TYR A 61 15.83 7.65 24.36
N ALA A 62 14.51 7.43 24.30
CA ALA A 62 13.72 7.18 25.51
C ALA A 62 14.20 5.92 26.26
N PHE A 63 14.51 4.84 25.53
CA PHE A 63 15.11 3.64 26.14
C PHE A 63 16.47 3.91 26.76
N TYR A 64 17.32 4.69 26.09
CA TYR A 64 18.61 5.09 26.63
C TYR A 64 18.46 5.84 27.96
N GLN A 65 17.49 6.77 28.05
CA GLN A 65 17.22 7.54 29.26
C GLN A 65 16.67 6.67 30.39
N VAL A 66 15.74 5.75 30.10
CA VAL A 66 15.25 4.77 31.09
C VAL A 66 16.41 3.99 31.72
N ALA A 67 17.43 3.61 30.94
CA ALA A 67 18.58 2.86 31.45
C ALA A 67 19.57 3.68 32.30
N HIS A 68 19.64 5.01 32.12
CA HIS A 68 20.64 5.86 32.77
C HIS A 68 20.08 6.73 33.90
N THR A 69 18.79 7.06 33.87
CA THR A 69 18.17 7.94 34.85
C THR A 69 17.96 7.24 36.19
N ARG A 70 18.57 7.78 37.25
CA ARG A 70 18.46 7.25 38.63
C ARG A 70 17.33 7.89 39.45
N HIS A 71 16.81 9.03 39.00
CA HIS A 71 15.72 9.71 39.68
C HIS A 71 14.38 9.02 39.36
N PRO A 72 13.60 8.56 40.37
CA PRO A 72 12.46 7.69 40.14
C PRO A 72 11.36 8.34 39.30
N VAL A 73 11.03 9.61 39.56
CA VAL A 73 10.00 10.33 38.78
C VAL A 73 10.40 10.47 37.32
N GLU A 74 11.67 10.78 37.07
CA GLU A 74 12.16 11.03 35.71
C GLU A 74 12.25 9.71 34.93
N HIS A 75 12.71 8.64 35.58
CA HIS A 75 12.69 7.29 35.03
C HIS A 75 11.26 6.87 34.60
N THR A 76 10.26 7.10 35.45
CA THR A 76 8.86 6.79 35.13
C THR A 76 8.36 7.60 33.93
N LEU A 77 8.69 8.89 33.82
CA LEU A 77 8.30 9.71 32.68
C LEU A 77 8.92 9.22 31.36
N TRP A 78 10.20 8.84 31.37
CA TRP A 78 10.86 8.25 30.20
C TRP A 78 10.25 6.90 29.80
N ALA A 79 9.87 6.07 30.77
CA ALA A 79 9.19 4.80 30.51
C ALA A 79 7.79 5.00 29.91
N ILE A 80 7.00 5.95 30.42
CA ILE A 80 5.70 6.32 29.85
C ILE A 80 5.88 6.84 28.43
N LEU A 81 6.86 7.73 28.21
CA LEU A 81 7.16 8.26 26.88
C LEU A 81 7.51 7.13 25.88
N ALA A 82 8.35 6.17 26.30
CA ALA A 82 8.71 5.03 25.46
C ALA A 82 7.47 4.20 25.07
N LEU A 83 6.58 3.93 26.02
CA LEU A 83 5.31 3.24 25.75
C LEU A 83 4.42 4.03 24.79
N THR A 84 4.27 5.34 25.01
CA THR A 84 3.51 6.22 24.12
C THR A 84 4.07 6.20 22.70
N LEU A 85 5.39 6.27 22.53
CA LEU A 85 6.05 6.21 21.22
C LEU A 85 5.80 4.88 20.50
N ILE A 86 5.85 3.75 21.22
CA ILE A 86 5.52 2.43 20.66
C ILE A 86 4.08 2.40 20.14
N VAL A 87 3.13 2.92 20.92
CA VAL A 87 1.71 2.97 20.52
C VAL A 87 1.52 3.85 19.28
N LEU A 88 2.13 5.04 19.24
CA LEU A 88 2.07 5.93 18.08
C LEU A 88 2.64 5.25 16.81
N MET A 89 3.77 4.55 16.94
CA MET A 89 4.35 3.79 15.84
C MET A 89 3.45 2.63 15.40
N GLY A 90 2.74 1.99 16.34
CA GLY A 90 1.73 0.97 16.06
C GLY A 90 0.62 1.50 15.16
N PHE A 91 0.02 2.63 15.52
CA PHE A 91 -1.03 3.26 14.69
C PHE A 91 -0.53 3.67 13.31
N ALA A 92 0.70 4.17 13.19
CA ALA A 92 1.25 4.52 11.89
C ALA A 92 1.47 3.28 11.00
N LYS A 93 1.88 2.15 11.58
CA LYS A 93 1.98 0.86 10.85
C LYS A 93 0.60 0.34 10.45
N GLU A 94 -0.39 0.38 11.34
CA GLU A 94 -1.76 -0.02 11.03
C GLU A 94 -2.33 0.76 9.85
N TRP A 95 -2.14 2.09 9.84
CA TRP A 95 -2.54 2.91 8.71
C TRP A 95 -1.84 2.49 7.40
N MET A 96 -0.55 2.15 7.46
CA MET A 96 0.21 1.69 6.30
C MET A 96 -0.33 0.36 5.76
N PHE A 97 -0.64 -0.60 6.63
CA PHE A 97 -1.26 -1.86 6.23
C PHE A 97 -2.67 -1.69 5.68
N ALA A 98 -3.49 -0.83 6.30
CA ALA A 98 -4.82 -0.49 5.79
C ALA A 98 -4.74 0.10 4.38
N ARG A 99 -3.74 0.95 4.12
CA ARG A 99 -3.48 1.47 2.78
C ARG A 99 -3.04 0.39 1.79
N MET A 100 -2.16 -0.53 2.19
CA MET A 100 -1.77 -1.65 1.33
C MET A 100 -3.00 -2.48 0.93
N ASN A 101 -3.83 -2.83 1.90
CA ASN A 101 -5.07 -3.57 1.66
C ASN A 101 -6.02 -2.81 0.71
N MET A 102 -6.20 -1.50 0.93
CA MET A 102 -7.01 -0.66 0.04
C MET A 102 -6.51 -0.69 -1.41
N LEU A 103 -5.19 -0.63 -1.63
CA LEU A 103 -4.61 -0.70 -2.98
C LEU A 103 -4.79 -2.07 -3.63
N THR A 104 -4.70 -3.15 -2.85
CA THR A 104 -5.00 -4.51 -3.31
C THR A 104 -6.47 -4.64 -3.73
N ILE A 105 -7.40 -4.19 -2.88
CA ILE A 105 -8.84 -4.20 -3.19
C ILE A 105 -9.14 -3.37 -4.45
N LEU A 106 -8.56 -2.18 -4.59
CA LEU A 106 -8.75 -1.34 -5.79
C LEU A 106 -8.26 -2.03 -7.07
N ARG A 107 -7.22 -2.85 -6.99
CA ARG A 107 -6.74 -3.64 -8.13
C ARG A 107 -7.75 -4.72 -8.51
N GLU A 108 -8.23 -5.48 -7.53
CA GLU A 108 -9.24 -6.52 -7.77
C GLU A 108 -10.54 -5.94 -8.33
N ILE A 109 -10.97 -4.76 -7.85
CA ILE A 109 -12.14 -4.06 -8.40
C ILE A 109 -11.91 -3.69 -9.88
N LYS A 110 -10.74 -3.17 -10.24
CA LYS A 110 -10.41 -2.83 -11.64
C LYS A 110 -10.38 -4.08 -12.53
N ARG A 111 -9.84 -5.19 -12.02
CA ARG A 111 -9.86 -6.48 -12.72
C ARG A 111 -11.29 -6.92 -13.01
N LEU A 112 -12.18 -6.84 -12.01
CA LEU A 112 -13.61 -7.14 -12.19
C LEU A 112 -14.29 -6.19 -13.19
N GLN A 113 -13.95 -4.89 -13.17
CA GLN A 113 -14.50 -3.93 -14.13
C GLN A 113 -14.14 -4.30 -15.58
N VAL A 114 -12.89 -4.70 -15.84
CA VAL A 114 -12.45 -5.14 -17.17
C VAL A 114 -13.17 -6.42 -17.59
N GLN A 115 -13.24 -7.42 -16.71
CA GLN A 115 -13.95 -8.68 -17.00
C GLN A 115 -15.43 -8.45 -17.31
N VAL A 116 -16.10 -7.56 -16.57
CA VAL A 116 -17.50 -7.21 -16.84
C VAL A 116 -17.64 -6.46 -18.17
N ALA A 117 -16.68 -5.59 -18.52
CA ALA A 117 -16.68 -4.89 -19.81
C ALA A 117 -16.57 -5.89 -20.98
N LEU A 118 -15.63 -6.83 -20.91
CA LEU A 118 -15.45 -7.89 -21.92
C LEU A 118 -16.71 -8.74 -22.10
N LEU A 119 -17.31 -9.22 -21.00
CA LEU A 119 -18.57 -9.99 -21.03
C LEU A 119 -19.74 -9.18 -21.63
N SER A 120 -19.74 -7.86 -21.45
CA SER A 120 -20.79 -6.99 -22.00
C SER A 120 -20.64 -6.76 -23.50
N ASP A 121 -19.43 -6.85 -24.03
CA ASP A 121 -19.13 -6.68 -25.45
C ASP A 121 -19.39 -7.98 -26.23
N GLU A 122 -19.01 -9.12 -25.66
CA GLU A 122 -19.36 -10.45 -26.19
C GLU A 122 -20.87 -10.61 -26.37
N LYS A 123 -21.68 -10.17 -25.39
CA LYS A 123 -23.15 -10.18 -25.47
C LYS A 123 -23.76 -9.22 -26.49
N LYS A 124 -23.02 -8.24 -27.00
CA LYS A 124 -23.49 -7.32 -28.06
C LYS A 124 -23.16 -7.83 -29.46
N GLY A 125 -22.22 -8.76 -29.58
CA GLY A 125 -21.82 -9.38 -30.85
C GLY A 125 -22.70 -10.55 -31.28
N ASP A 126 -23.50 -11.11 -30.37
CA ASP A 126 -24.48 -12.20 -30.59
C ASP A 126 -25.91 -11.65 -30.78
#